data_AF-A0A3M7ACR4-F1
#
_entry.id   AF-A0A3M7ACR4-F1
#
_cell.length_a   1.000
_cell.length_b   1.000
_cell.length_c   1.000
_cell.angle_alpha   90.00
_cell.angle_beta   90.00
_cell.angle_gamma   90.00
#
_symmetry.space_group_name_H-M   'P 1'
#
loop_
_entity.id
_entity.type
_entity.pdbx_description
1 polymer ?
#
loop_
_entity_poly.entity_id
_entity_poly.type
_entity_poly.pdbx_seq_one_letter_code
_entity_poly.pdbx_strand_id
1 'polypeptide(L)'
;MPSLLNPNLSQTSTDPQRPSPHQQPRLSSEHIDLWEHAALLYHHFEWHSAIDTFQHLALTIPAEAKEARTLCLLNAAIIQARLGDYALAAQTLEAAARTDGSFILT
;
A
#
# COMPACT_ATOMS: atom_id res chain seq x y z
N MET A 1 43.56 50.60 14.41
CA MET A 1 43.17 49.66 13.35
C MET A 1 42.21 48.64 13.96
N PRO A 2 41.00 48.46 13.40
CA PRO A 2 39.95 47.64 13.98
C PRO A 2 40.06 46.17 13.52
N SER A 3 39.80 45.25 14.45
CA SER A 3 39.51 43.85 14.12
C SER A 3 38.09 43.77 13.54
N LEU A 4 37.97 43.41 12.27
CA LEU A 4 36.70 43.07 11.63
C LEU A 4 36.46 41.57 11.82
N LEU A 5 35.71 41.22 12.87
CA LEU A 5 35.11 39.91 13.02
C LEU A 5 33.94 39.78 12.04
N ASN A 6 34.19 38.95 11.03
CA ASN A 6 33.27 38.02 10.37
C ASN A 6 32.11 38.58 9.52
N PRO A 7 32.20 38.38 8.19
CA PRO A 7 31.01 38.09 7.39
C PRO A 7 31.28 37.02 6.32
N ASN A 8 30.62 35.86 6.42
CA ASN A 8 30.33 34.91 5.33
C ASN A 8 29.51 33.77 5.98
N LEU A 9 28.20 33.89 6.20
CA LEU A 9 27.12 33.86 5.21
C LEU A 9 27.33 32.80 4.11
N SER A 10 26.55 31.73 4.25
CA SER A 10 25.90 30.99 3.16
C SER A 10 26.78 30.08 2.30
N GLN A 11 27.14 28.91 2.83
CA GLN A 11 27.32 27.74 1.97
C GLN A 11 25.96 27.31 1.43
N THR A 12 25.61 27.87 0.27
CA THR A 12 24.58 27.34 -0.62
C THR A 12 25.10 26.02 -1.17
N SER A 13 24.78 24.91 -0.50
CA SER A 13 24.96 23.58 -1.09
C SER A 13 23.82 23.34 -2.08
N THR A 14 24.00 23.84 -3.29
CA THR A 14 23.15 23.50 -4.44
C THR A 14 23.65 22.21 -5.05
N ASP A 15 23.44 21.10 -4.34
CA ASP A 15 23.53 19.78 -4.96
C ASP A 15 22.12 19.42 -5.45
N PRO A 16 21.91 19.12 -6.74
CA PRO A 16 20.66 18.52 -7.19
C PRO A 16 20.54 17.15 -6.52
N GLN A 17 19.67 17.07 -5.53
CA GLN A 17 19.37 15.86 -4.78
C GLN A 17 18.94 14.77 -5.76
N ARG A 18 19.89 13.87 -6.10
CA ARG A 18 19.65 12.69 -6.92
C ARG A 18 18.51 11.90 -6.25
N PRO A 19 17.40 11.61 -6.96
CA PRO A 19 16.32 10.84 -6.36
C PRO A 19 16.88 9.48 -5.95
N SER A 20 16.77 9.16 -4.66
CA SER A 20 17.21 7.89 -4.10
C SER A 20 16.48 6.75 -4.82
N PRO A 21 17.18 5.71 -5.34
CA PRO A 21 16.58 4.67 -6.18
C PRO A 21 15.63 3.69 -5.45
N HIS A 22 15.26 3.95 -4.19
CA HIS A 22 14.50 3.02 -3.34
C HIS A 22 13.45 3.71 -2.46
N GLN A 23 12.75 4.73 -2.96
CA GLN A 23 11.50 5.15 -2.32
C GLN A 23 10.43 4.13 -2.70
N GLN A 24 10.24 3.11 -1.85
CA GLN A 24 9.02 2.31 -1.90
C GLN A 24 7.82 3.28 -1.91
N PRO A 25 6.84 3.08 -2.80
CA PRO A 25 5.67 3.93 -2.87
C PRO A 25 5.00 3.95 -1.50
N ARG A 26 5.06 5.11 -0.84
CA ARG A 26 4.63 5.26 0.54
C ARG A 26 3.11 5.31 0.55
N LEU A 27 2.49 4.32 1.19
CA LEU A 27 1.04 4.34 1.44
C LEU A 27 0.67 5.59 2.26
N SER A 28 -0.47 6.20 1.94
CA SER A 28 -1.03 7.28 2.75
C SER A 28 -1.60 6.72 4.06
N SER A 29 -1.79 7.59 5.06
CA SER A 29 -2.48 7.23 6.30
C SER A 29 -3.88 6.68 6.02
N GLU A 30 -4.59 7.27 5.07
CA GLU A 30 -5.94 6.85 4.67
C GLU A 30 -5.98 5.39 4.17
N HIS A 31 -4.95 4.94 3.44
CA HIS A 31 -4.87 3.52 3.03
C HIS A 31 -4.71 2.59 4.24
N ILE A 32 -3.96 3.01 5.26
CA ILE A 32 -3.76 2.24 6.49
C ILE A 32 -5.06 2.20 7.28
N ASP A 33 -5.70 3.35 7.48
CA ASP A 33 -6.98 3.46 8.21
C ASP A 33 -8.06 2.58 7.56
N LEU A 34 -8.12 2.57 6.22
CA LEU A 34 -9.08 1.75 5.49
C LEU A 34 -8.76 0.24 5.57
N TRP A 35 -7.48 -0.12 5.60
CA TRP A 35 -7.06 -1.51 5.80
C TRP A 35 -7.45 -2.01 7.20
N GLU A 36 -7.21 -1.19 8.23
CA GLU A 36 -7.59 -1.49 9.62
C GLU A 36 -9.11 -1.61 9.75
N HIS A 37 -9.86 -0.72 9.09
CA HIS A 37 -11.31 -0.81 9.04
C HIS A 37 -11.80 -2.13 8.43
N ALA A 38 -11.22 -2.56 7.29
CA ALA A 38 -11.55 -3.85 6.67
C ALA A 38 -11.25 -5.04 7.59
N ALA A 39 -10.13 -4.98 8.33
CA ALA A 39 -9.79 -6.00 9.32
C ALA A 39 -10.80 -6.05 10.47
N LEU A 40 -11.25 -4.89 10.98
CA LEU A 40 -12.29 -4.81 12.00
C LEU A 40 -13.62 -5.40 11.52
N LEU A 41 -14.05 -5.06 10.30
CA LEU A 41 -15.25 -5.64 9.68
C LEU A 41 -15.16 -7.17 9.62
N TYR A 42 -14.02 -7.71 9.20
CA TYR A 42 -13.78 -9.15 9.18
C TYR A 42 -13.91 -9.78 10.58
N HIS A 43 -13.30 -9.18 11.61
CA HIS A 43 -13.36 -9.67 12.98
C HIS A 43 -14.75 -9.55 13.62
N HIS A 44 -15.59 -8.64 13.13
CA HIS A 44 -16.99 -8.50 13.54
C HIS A 44 -17.96 -9.32 12.67
N PHE A 45 -17.44 -10.22 11.83
CA PHE A 45 -18.23 -11.08 10.93
C PHE A 45 -19.01 -10.33 9.84
N GLU A 46 -18.68 -9.07 9.58
CA GLU A 46 -19.19 -8.29 8.45
C GLU A 46 -18.43 -8.64 7.16
N TRP A 47 -18.48 -9.92 6.78
CA TRP A 47 -17.61 -10.50 5.75
C TRP A 47 -17.77 -9.86 4.36
N HIS A 48 -18.99 -9.56 3.94
CA HIS A 48 -19.24 -8.89 2.66
C HIS A 48 -18.67 -7.47 2.66
N SER A 49 -18.93 -6.68 3.71
CA SER A 49 -18.37 -5.34 3.86
C SER A 49 -16.84 -5.35 3.88
N ALA A 50 -16.23 -6.35 4.53
CA ALA A 50 -14.78 -6.52 4.54
C ALA A 50 -14.22 -6.81 3.14
N ILE A 51 -14.87 -7.70 2.37
CA ILE A 51 -14.51 -7.99 0.97
C ILE A 51 -14.55 -6.70 0.15
N ASP A 52 -15.67 -5.98 0.19
CA ASP A 52 -15.87 -4.77 -0.60
C ASP A 52 -14.81 -3.71 -0.26
N THR A 53 -14.47 -3.57 1.02
CA THR A 53 -13.47 -2.61 1.50
C THR A 53 -12.06 -2.98 1.04
N PHE A 54 -11.67 -4.26 1.14
CA PHE A 54 -10.38 -4.72 0.62
C PHE A 54 -10.27 -4.56 -0.90
N GLN A 55 -11.33 -4.87 -1.65
CA GLN A 55 -11.35 -4.68 -3.10
C GLN A 55 -11.27 -3.20 -3.48
N HIS A 56 -11.99 -2.33 -2.78
CA HIS A 56 -11.91 -0.89 -2.98
C HIS A 56 -10.50 -0.37 -2.69
N LEU A 57 -9.90 -0.78 -1.57
CA LEU A 57 -8.54 -0.40 -1.21
C LEU A 57 -7.50 -0.87 -2.25
N ALA A 58 -7.65 -2.07 -2.80
CA ALA A 58 -6.78 -2.56 -3.87
C ALA A 58 -6.83 -1.69 -5.14
N LEU A 59 -7.95 -1.01 -5.40
CA LEU A 59 -8.12 -0.09 -6.53
C LEU A 59 -7.54 1.30 -6.25
N THR A 60 -7.63 1.78 -5.01
CA THR A 60 -7.17 3.13 -4.63
C THR A 60 -5.68 3.22 -4.35
N ILE A 61 -5.05 2.15 -3.87
CA ILE A 61 -3.59 2.10 -3.66
C ILE A 61 -2.86 2.30 -5.01
N PRO A 62 -1.81 3.13 -5.07
CA PRO A 62 -1.03 3.36 -6.30
C PRO A 62 -0.52 2.07 -6.95
N ALA A 63 -0.51 2.02 -8.28
CA ALA A 63 -0.15 0.82 -9.05
C ALA A 63 1.29 0.34 -8.79
N GLU A 64 2.17 1.24 -8.37
CA GLU A 64 3.56 0.95 -8.00
C GLU A 64 3.65 0.16 -6.69
N ALA A 65 2.69 0.32 -5.78
CA ALA A 65 2.61 -0.41 -4.51
C ALA A 65 1.94 -1.79 -4.70
N LYS A 66 2.53 -2.58 -5.61
CA LYS A 66 1.99 -3.88 -6.06
C LYS A 66 1.71 -4.83 -4.91
N GLU A 67 2.66 -4.96 -3.98
CA GLU A 67 2.54 -5.83 -2.81
C GLU A 67 1.28 -5.51 -1.98
N ALA A 68 1.07 -4.24 -1.64
CA ALA A 68 -0.08 -3.83 -0.83
C ALA A 68 -1.41 -4.09 -1.55
N ARG A 69 -1.47 -3.83 -2.87
CA ARG A 69 -2.64 -4.16 -3.69
C ARG A 69 -2.90 -5.66 -3.72
N THR A 70 -1.85 -6.47 -3.91
CA THR A 70 -1.94 -7.94 -3.91
C THR A 70 -2.43 -8.46 -2.57
N LEU A 71 -1.91 -7.98 -1.45
CA LEU A 71 -2.36 -8.37 -0.10
C LEU A 71 -3.84 -8.04 0.13
N CYS A 72 -4.33 -6.90 -0.35
CA CYS A 72 -5.75 -6.56 -0.26
C CYS A 72 -6.62 -7.56 -1.05
N LEU A 73 -6.23 -7.90 -2.27
CA LEU A 73 -6.94 -8.89 -3.09
C LEU A 73 -6.88 -10.30 -2.48
N LEU A 74 -5.75 -10.69 -1.89
CA LEU A 74 -5.61 -11.96 -1.18
C LEU A 74 -6.56 -12.05 0.01
N ASN A 75 -6.65 -10.98 0.82
CA ASN A 75 -7.60 -10.93 1.93
C ASN A 75 -9.05 -11.09 1.45
N ALA A 76 -9.45 -10.38 0.41
CA ALA A 76 -10.78 -10.51 -0.19
C ALA A 76 -11.05 -11.95 -0.67
N ALA A 77 -10.10 -12.56 -1.39
CA ALA A 77 -10.21 -13.93 -1.88
C ALA A 77 -10.34 -14.97 -0.75
N ILE A 78 -9.58 -14.81 0.34
CA ILE A 78 -9.66 -15.70 1.52
C ILE A 78 -11.04 -15.63 2.17
N ILE A 79 -11.62 -14.44 2.29
CA ILE A 79 -12.96 -14.27 2.87
C ILE A 79 -14.02 -14.87 1.94
N GLN A 80 -13.93 -14.63 0.62
CA GLN A 80 -14.82 -15.25 -0.38
C GLN A 80 -14.76 -16.78 -0.30
N ALA A 81 -13.57 -17.36 -0.22
CA ALA A 81 -13.40 -18.80 -0.06
C ALA A 81 -14.02 -19.32 1.25
N ARG A 82 -13.91 -18.55 2.34
CA ARG A 82 -14.58 -18.86 3.62
C ARG A 82 -16.10 -18.86 3.50
N LEU A 83 -16.68 -17.99 2.68
CA LEU A 83 -18.13 -17.95 2.40
C LEU A 83 -18.60 -19.11 1.51
N GLY A 84 -17.67 -19.83 0.88
CA GLY A 84 -17.97 -20.90 -0.08
C GLY A 84 -18.00 -20.43 -1.54
N ASP A 85 -17.72 -19.15 -1.80
CA ASP A 85 -17.72 -18.56 -3.15
C ASP A 85 -16.41 -18.81 -3.89
N TYR A 86 -16.06 -20.08 -4.09
CA TYR A 86 -14.76 -20.48 -4.65
C TYR A 86 -14.52 -19.96 -6.07
N ALA A 87 -15.57 -19.84 -6.88
CA ALA A 87 -15.45 -19.28 -8.24
C ALA A 87 -15.06 -17.80 -8.21
N LEU A 88 -15.59 -17.03 -7.25
CA LEU A 88 -15.24 -15.63 -7.08
C LEU A 88 -13.85 -15.50 -6.45
N ALA A 89 -13.53 -16.31 -5.45
CA ALA A 89 -12.21 -16.38 -4.85
C ALA A 89 -11.12 -16.63 -5.90
N ALA A 90 -11.33 -17.60 -6.80
CA ALA A 90 -10.40 -17.90 -7.89
C ALA A 90 -10.17 -16.69 -8.81
N GLN A 91 -11.24 -16.00 -9.23
CA GLN A 91 -11.14 -14.78 -10.05
C GLN A 91 -10.36 -13.66 -9.34
N THR A 92 -10.59 -13.49 -8.03
CA THR A 92 -9.88 -12.51 -7.22
C THR A 92 -8.39 -12.88 -7.07
N LEU A 93 -8.06 -14.17 -6.91
CA LEU A 93 -6.67 -14.65 -6.89
C LEU A 93 -5.95 -14.42 -8.22
N GLU A 94 -6.63 -14.65 -9.35
CA GLU A 94 -6.07 -14.33 -10.67
C GLU A 94 -5.81 -12.83 -10.82
N ALA A 95 -6.70 -11.97 -10.29
CA ALA A 95 -6.48 -10.53 -10.26
C ALA A 95 -5.27 -10.14 -9.39
N ALA A 96 -5.09 -10.81 -8.24
CA ALA A 96 -3.92 -10.64 -7.39
C ALA A 96 -2.63 -11.02 -8.12
N ALA A 97 -2.62 -12.17 -8.81
CA ALA A 97 -1.48 -12.64 -9.60
C ALA A 97 -1.14 -11.70 -10.78
N ARG A 98 -2.12 -11.02 -11.37
CA ARG A 98 -1.88 -9.98 -12.39
C ARG A 98 -1.28 -8.69 -11.80
N THR A 99 -1.52 -8.42 -10.52
CA THR A 99 -0.99 -7.25 -9.82
C THR A 99 0.48 -7.45 -9.46
N ASP A 100 0.81 -8.62 -8.90
CA ASP A 100 2.18 -9.03 -8.63
C ASP A 100 2.35 -10.54 -8.84
N GLY A 101 2.77 -10.93 -10.05
CA GLY A 101 3.01 -12.33 -10.40
C GLY A 101 4.26 -12.93 -9.75
N SER A 102 5.10 -12.10 -9.12
CA SER A 102 6.28 -12.55 -8.37
C SER A 102 6.02 -12.66 -6.88
N PHE A 103 4.82 -12.30 -6.41
CA PHE A 103 4.49 -12.32 -5.00
C PHE A 103 4.47 -13.75 -4.47
N ILE A 104 5.24 -14.00 -3.41
CA ILE A 104 5.30 -15.27 -2.70
C ILE A 104 4.69 -15.06 -1.33
N LEU A 105 3.72 -15.92 -0.98
CA LEU A 105 3.24 -16.04 0.40
C LEU A 105 4.35 -16.69 1.24
N THR A 106 5.05 -15.88 2.03
CA THR A 106 6.11 -16.32 2.95
C THR A 106 5.66 -16.33 4.39
#